data_AF-A0A3M1XV73-F1
#
_entry.id   AF-A0A3M1XV73-F1
#
_cell.length_a   1.000
_cell.length_b   1.000
_cell.length_c   1.000
_cell.angle_alpha   90.00
_cell.angle_beta   90.00
_cell.angle_gamma   90.00
#
_symmetry.space_group_name_H-M   'P 1'
#
loop_
_entity.id
_entity.type
_entity.pdbx_description
1 polymer ?
#
loop_
_entity_poly.entity_id
_entity_poly.type
_entity_poly.pdbx_seq_one_letter_code
_entity_poly.pdbx_strand_id
1 'polypeptide(L)'
;MLIGLNENVNYKGLVFHIQTEDRGASKPVVVSTLFYQGMIILEEREDYSELFSADNREEKIKALKDELHQRVKDNLLKGRYDLRIKEYLKSIKKQKGQRPSEQDGKLKNFLTETIVPSLSESLGIELKKEELLEIIDRIPSINKQSEKERFLQLCSMVYSKISNRCSREDFKGLVKTWLTPARKPASLHEHRESFRTHLERIVLKDLEDAIGSSLSRALIDKVMEELHPMFFQKPEAFEIVIKRIINSGIVQKKTSNQWQRSAEESWRQRHRNILLAEDKSA
;
A
#
# COMPACT_ATOMS: atom_id res chain seq x y z
N MET A 1 0.23 -47.43 -9.44
CA MET A 1 0.41 -46.07 -8.89
C MET A 1 -0.29 -46.03 -7.54
N LEU A 2 0.45 -46.02 -6.42
CA LEU A 2 -0.13 -46.02 -5.08
C LEU A 2 -0.64 -44.61 -4.74
N ILE A 3 -1.96 -44.43 -4.73
CA ILE A 3 -2.66 -43.16 -4.41
C ILE A 3 -2.16 -42.65 -3.04
N GLY A 4 -1.78 -41.37 -2.96
CA GLY A 4 -1.39 -40.73 -1.71
C GLY A 4 -2.54 -40.67 -0.70
N LEU A 5 -2.26 -40.69 0.60
CA LEU A 5 -3.26 -40.51 1.64
C LEU A 5 -3.45 -39.02 1.90
N ASN A 6 -4.70 -38.55 1.89
CA ASN A 6 -5.04 -37.14 2.10
C ASN A 6 -6.15 -37.03 3.15
N GLU A 7 -5.90 -36.32 4.25
CA GLU A 7 -6.88 -36.13 5.32
C GLU A 7 -6.84 -34.70 5.88
N ASN A 8 -8.01 -34.12 6.16
CA ASN A 8 -8.12 -32.87 6.92
C ASN A 8 -8.38 -33.17 8.40
N VAL A 9 -7.61 -32.56 9.30
CA VAL A 9 -7.70 -32.78 10.74
C VAL A 9 -7.90 -31.45 11.47
N ASN A 10 -8.95 -31.38 12.29
CA ASN A 10 -9.21 -30.22 13.15
C ASN A 10 -8.41 -30.33 14.43
N TYR A 11 -7.61 -29.31 14.75
CA TYR A 11 -6.82 -29.25 15.98
C TYR A 11 -6.73 -27.82 16.49
N LYS A 12 -7.14 -27.60 17.76
CA LYS A 12 -7.16 -26.27 18.42
C LYS A 12 -7.86 -25.16 17.61
N GLY A 13 -8.97 -25.51 16.95
CA GLY A 13 -9.76 -24.57 16.15
C GLY A 13 -9.15 -24.23 14.78
N LEU A 14 -8.06 -24.89 14.38
CA LEU A 14 -7.42 -24.77 13.07
C LEU A 14 -7.61 -26.05 12.27
N VAL A 15 -7.75 -25.92 10.95
CA VAL A 15 -7.84 -27.05 10.01
C VAL A 15 -6.47 -27.29 9.41
N PHE A 16 -5.89 -28.47 9.67
CA PHE A 16 -4.65 -28.93 9.06
C PHE A 16 -4.93 -29.97 7.99
N HIS A 17 -4.04 -30.09 7.02
CA HIS A 17 -4.12 -31.10 5.98
C HIS A 17 -2.88 -32.01 6.05
N ILE A 18 -3.08 -33.32 6.06
CA ILE A 18 -2.01 -34.31 6.08
C ILE A 18 -2.02 -35.03 4.73
N GLN A 19 -0.88 -35.00 4.04
CA GLN A 19 -0.68 -35.69 2.77
C GLN A 19 0.50 -36.66 2.90
N THR A 20 0.29 -37.93 2.55
CA THR A 20 1.33 -38.96 2.63
C THR A 20 1.53 -39.64 1.29
N GLU A 21 2.76 -39.56 0.76
CA GLU A 21 3.13 -40.01 -0.57
C GLU A 21 4.38 -40.89 -0.56
N ASP A 22 4.44 -41.85 -1.47
CA ASP A 22 5.66 -42.60 -1.78
C ASP A 22 6.41 -41.89 -2.92
N ARG A 23 7.70 -41.62 -2.74
CA ARG A 23 8.56 -41.00 -3.76
C ARG A 23 9.05 -42.00 -4.82
N GLY A 24 8.77 -43.28 -4.64
CA GLY A 24 9.00 -44.34 -5.62
C GLY A 24 10.42 -44.91 -5.61
N ALA A 25 10.67 -45.88 -6.49
CA ALA A 25 11.89 -46.70 -6.46
C ALA A 25 13.20 -45.92 -6.72
N SER A 26 13.17 -44.78 -7.40
CA SER A 26 14.37 -43.95 -7.59
C SER A 26 14.80 -43.22 -6.30
N LYS A 27 13.86 -43.05 -5.36
CA LYS A 27 14.08 -42.44 -4.05
C LYS A 27 13.17 -43.12 -3.03
N PRO A 28 13.61 -44.24 -2.44
CA PRO A 28 12.79 -45.17 -1.65
C PRO A 28 12.40 -44.59 -0.28
N VAL A 29 11.59 -43.55 -0.30
CA VAL A 29 11.17 -42.82 0.90
C VAL A 29 9.68 -42.56 0.84
N VAL A 30 8.99 -42.88 1.94
CA VAL A 30 7.63 -42.43 2.19
C VAL A 30 7.70 -41.10 2.94
N VAL A 31 6.89 -40.14 2.50
CA VAL A 31 6.90 -38.78 3.02
C VAL A 31 5.50 -38.41 3.48
N SER A 32 5.36 -37.94 4.72
CA SER A 32 4.11 -37.39 5.24
C SER A 32 4.29 -35.92 5.59
N THR A 33 3.48 -35.07 4.97
CA THR A 33 3.57 -33.63 5.03
C THR A 33 2.35 -33.06 5.72
N LEU A 34 2.59 -32.26 6.76
CA LEU A 34 1.54 -31.53 7.46
C LEU A 34 1.47 -30.11 6.91
N PHE A 35 0.28 -29.73 6.45
CA PHE A 35 -0.01 -28.43 5.88
C PHE A 35 -0.97 -27.62 6.77
N TYR A 36 -0.85 -26.31 6.66
CA TYR A 36 -1.85 -25.35 7.13
C TYR A 36 -1.98 -24.25 6.08
N GLN A 37 -3.21 -24.00 5.59
CA GLN A 37 -3.49 -22.99 4.56
C GLN A 37 -2.58 -23.11 3.31
N GLY A 38 -2.37 -24.34 2.84
CA GLY A 38 -1.57 -24.63 1.63
C GLY A 38 -0.05 -24.58 1.83
N MET A 39 0.42 -24.34 3.05
CA MET A 39 1.85 -24.22 3.36
C MET A 39 2.32 -25.37 4.24
N ILE A 40 3.55 -25.84 3.99
CA ILE A 40 4.17 -26.93 4.75
C ILE A 40 4.57 -26.42 6.13
N ILE A 41 4.04 -27.06 7.17
CA ILE A 41 4.45 -26.85 8.57
C ILE A 41 5.65 -27.73 8.88
N LEU A 42 5.59 -28.99 8.47
CA LEU A 42 6.65 -29.97 8.64
C LEU A 42 6.46 -31.14 7.68
N GLU A 43 7.53 -31.91 7.57
CA GLU A 43 7.57 -33.14 6.82
C GLU A 43 8.28 -34.21 7.67
N GLU A 44 7.70 -35.40 7.71
CA GLU A 44 8.35 -36.61 8.22
C GLU A 44 8.62 -37.57 7.06
N ARG A 45 9.73 -38.31 7.17
CA ARG A 45 10.19 -39.21 6.12
C ARG A 45 10.60 -40.53 6.73
N GLU A 46 10.30 -41.63 6.04
CA GLU A 46 10.76 -42.96 6.37
C GLU A 46 11.40 -43.60 5.14
N ASP A 47 12.67 -43.97 5.28
CA ASP A 47 13.42 -44.68 4.24
C ASP A 47 13.04 -46.16 4.25
N TYR A 48 12.88 -46.73 3.07
CA TYR A 48 12.56 -48.15 2.90
C TYR A 48 13.52 -48.87 1.96
N SER A 49 14.75 -48.36 1.77
CA SER A 49 15.76 -48.95 0.89
C SER A 49 16.01 -50.44 1.20
N GLU A 50 15.87 -50.85 2.45
CA GLU A 50 16.05 -52.26 2.84
C GLU A 50 14.89 -53.18 2.41
N LEU A 51 13.73 -52.62 2.04
CA LEU A 51 12.56 -53.37 1.58
C LEU A 51 12.61 -53.72 0.10
N PHE A 52 13.66 -53.34 -0.63
CA PHE A 52 13.82 -53.68 -2.06
C PHE A 52 13.95 -55.18 -2.32
N SER A 53 14.51 -55.94 -1.37
CA SER A 53 14.73 -57.38 -1.47
C SER A 53 13.57 -58.23 -0.92
N ALA A 54 12.47 -57.62 -0.49
CA ALA A 54 11.34 -58.32 0.10
C ALA A 54 10.28 -58.70 -0.94
N ASP A 55 9.80 -59.95 -0.91
CA ASP A 55 8.77 -60.47 -1.83
C ASP A 55 7.42 -59.71 -1.74
N ASN A 56 7.09 -59.17 -0.57
CA ASN A 56 5.83 -58.42 -0.32
C ASN A 56 6.05 -56.90 -0.24
N ARG A 57 6.93 -56.36 -1.10
CA ARG A 57 7.35 -54.95 -1.06
C ARG A 57 6.18 -53.96 -1.09
N GLU A 58 5.20 -54.15 -1.98
CA GLU A 58 4.09 -53.19 -2.14
C GLU A 58 3.20 -53.13 -0.89
N GLU A 59 2.90 -54.27 -0.27
CA GLU A 59 2.13 -54.34 0.96
C GLU A 59 2.87 -53.66 2.12
N LYS A 60 4.18 -53.88 2.23
CA LYS A 60 5.01 -53.24 3.25
C LYS A 60 5.09 -51.72 3.07
N ILE A 61 5.23 -51.23 1.83
CA ILE A 61 5.22 -49.78 1.54
C ILE A 61 3.84 -49.19 1.88
N LYS A 62 2.75 -49.90 1.58
CA LYS A 62 1.41 -49.45 1.94
C LYS A 62 1.23 -49.36 3.46
N ALA A 63 1.62 -50.39 4.20
CA ALA A 63 1.58 -50.38 5.66
C ALA A 63 2.43 -49.25 6.25
N LEU A 64 3.62 -49.01 5.70
CA LEU A 64 4.49 -47.90 6.10
C LEU A 64 3.84 -46.53 5.85
N LYS A 65 3.13 -46.36 4.73
CA LYS A 65 2.35 -45.13 4.46
C LYS A 65 1.26 -44.92 5.50
N ASP A 66 0.47 -45.95 5.78
CA ASP A 66 -0.62 -45.88 6.75
C ASP A 66 -0.08 -45.57 8.17
N GLU A 67 1.01 -46.22 8.56
CA GLU A 67 1.69 -45.99 9.84
C GLU A 67 2.22 -44.56 9.96
N LEU A 68 2.95 -44.08 8.94
CA LEU A 68 3.50 -42.73 8.94
C LEU A 68 2.39 -41.68 8.96
N HIS A 69 1.29 -41.90 8.22
CA HIS A 69 0.14 -41.00 8.21
C HIS A 69 -0.52 -40.91 9.60
N GLN A 70 -0.82 -42.06 10.20
CA GLN A 70 -1.42 -42.10 11.55
C GLN A 70 -0.48 -41.50 12.59
N ARG A 71 0.83 -41.74 12.49
CA ARG A 71 1.82 -41.16 13.40
C ARG A 71 1.83 -39.64 13.36
N VAL A 72 1.81 -39.04 12.16
CA VAL A 72 1.73 -37.58 12.00
C VAL A 72 0.41 -37.04 12.56
N LYS A 73 -0.71 -37.70 12.29
CA LYS A 73 -2.02 -37.32 12.83
C LYS A 73 -2.04 -37.36 14.36
N ASP A 74 -1.55 -38.45 14.95
CA ASP A 74 -1.46 -38.63 16.39
C ASP A 74 -0.55 -37.60 17.04
N ASN A 75 0.60 -37.33 16.45
CA ASN A 75 1.54 -36.33 16.94
C ASN A 75 0.94 -34.92 16.89
N LEU A 76 0.16 -34.59 15.86
CA LEU A 76 -0.60 -33.34 15.79
C LEU A 76 -1.62 -33.25 16.93
N LEU A 77 -2.46 -34.27 17.11
CA LEU A 77 -3.51 -34.29 18.14
C LEU A 77 -2.96 -34.31 19.57
N LYS A 78 -1.78 -34.91 19.79
CA LYS A 78 -1.03 -34.90 21.06
C LYS A 78 -0.23 -33.60 21.27
N GLY A 79 -0.26 -32.68 20.31
CA GLY A 79 0.42 -31.38 20.41
C GLY A 79 1.93 -31.41 20.28
N ARG A 80 2.52 -32.50 19.76
CA ARG A 80 3.98 -32.60 19.56
C ARG A 80 4.52 -31.59 18.55
N TYR A 81 3.65 -31.05 17.69
CA TYR A 81 4.01 -30.05 16.69
C TYR A 81 3.67 -28.61 17.12
N ASP A 82 3.17 -28.38 18.34
CA ASP A 82 2.74 -27.07 18.80
C ASP A 82 3.84 -26.00 18.70
N LEU A 83 5.09 -26.35 19.00
CA LEU A 83 6.22 -25.42 18.88
C LEU A 83 6.44 -25.01 17.43
N ARG A 84 6.50 -25.97 16.50
CA ARG A 84 6.64 -25.69 15.05
C ARG A 84 5.46 -24.90 14.52
N ILE A 85 4.24 -25.26 14.91
CA ILE A 85 3.02 -24.52 14.57
C ILE A 85 3.10 -23.10 15.11
N LYS A 86 3.53 -22.90 16.36
CA LYS A 86 3.65 -21.56 16.97
C LYS A 86 4.74 -20.73 16.31
N GLU A 87 5.89 -21.31 16.00
CA GLU A 87 6.97 -20.65 15.24
C GLU A 87 6.50 -20.29 13.83
N TYR A 88 5.79 -21.18 13.17
CA TYR A 88 5.20 -20.93 11.87
C TYR A 88 4.10 -19.86 11.93
N LEU A 89 3.20 -19.89 12.91
CA LEU A 89 2.20 -18.83 13.07
C LEU A 89 2.85 -17.50 13.47
N LYS A 90 3.98 -17.52 14.18
CA LYS A 90 4.81 -16.33 14.43
C LYS A 90 5.50 -15.86 13.15
N SER A 91 5.99 -16.75 12.29
CA SER A 91 6.59 -16.39 11.00
C SER A 91 5.52 -15.85 10.04
N ILE A 92 4.32 -16.44 10.01
CA ILE A 92 3.13 -15.87 9.37
C ILE A 92 2.78 -14.53 10.01
N LYS A 93 2.86 -14.33 11.32
CA LYS A 93 2.58 -13.01 11.93
C LYS A 93 3.68 -11.99 11.63
N LYS A 94 4.94 -12.43 11.46
CA LYS A 94 6.08 -11.62 11.02
C LYS A 94 5.97 -11.29 9.52
N GLN A 95 5.41 -12.21 8.72
CA GLN A 95 5.09 -12.05 7.29
C GLN A 95 3.75 -11.33 7.06
N LYS A 96 2.75 -11.46 7.94
CA LYS A 96 1.52 -10.62 8.00
C LYS A 96 1.79 -9.28 8.69
N GLY A 97 2.97 -9.13 9.28
CA GLY A 97 3.65 -7.85 9.49
C GLY A 97 4.10 -7.21 8.18
N GLN A 98 4.05 -7.92 7.05
CA GLN A 98 3.91 -7.37 5.70
C GLN A 98 2.41 -7.21 5.34
N ARG A 99 1.67 -6.44 6.15
CA ARG A 99 0.89 -5.34 5.54
C ARG A 99 1.93 -4.37 4.98
N PRO A 100 1.66 -3.59 3.90
CA PRO A 100 2.68 -2.71 3.30
C PRO A 100 3.48 -2.08 4.43
N SER A 101 4.77 -2.41 4.51
CA SER A 101 5.59 -1.89 5.60
C SER A 101 5.36 -0.38 5.61
N GLU A 102 5.38 0.29 6.77
CA GLU A 102 5.19 1.74 6.79
C GLU A 102 6.09 2.44 5.74
N GLN A 103 7.24 1.83 5.43
CA GLN A 103 8.16 2.18 4.34
C GLN A 103 7.64 1.89 2.92
N ASP A 104 6.96 0.75 2.66
CA ASP A 104 6.29 0.48 1.37
C ASP A 104 5.10 1.41 1.16
N GLY A 105 4.36 1.71 2.24
CA GLY A 105 3.31 2.74 2.24
C GLY A 105 3.89 4.11 1.89
N LYS A 106 5.01 4.49 2.52
CA LYS A 106 5.76 5.72 2.19
C LYS A 106 6.23 5.74 0.74
N LEU A 107 6.79 4.65 0.21
CA LEU A 107 7.25 4.57 -1.18
C LEU A 107 6.08 4.60 -2.19
N LYS A 108 4.96 3.95 -1.87
CA LYS A 108 3.76 3.97 -2.70
C LYS A 108 3.15 5.38 -2.74
N ASN A 109 3.00 6.00 -1.57
CA ASN A 109 2.53 7.37 -1.46
C ASN A 109 3.47 8.32 -2.20
N PHE A 110 4.78 8.19 -2.01
CA PHE A 110 5.78 8.98 -2.74
C PHE A 110 5.70 8.80 -4.26
N LEU A 111 5.48 7.57 -4.74
CA LEU A 111 5.27 7.29 -6.16
C LEU A 111 4.01 8.00 -6.69
N THR A 112 2.88 7.87 -6.00
CA THR A 112 1.59 8.39 -6.48
C THR A 112 1.42 9.89 -6.26
N GLU A 113 1.97 10.44 -5.19
CA GLU A 113 1.74 11.82 -4.75
C GLU A 113 2.89 12.76 -5.16
N THR A 114 4.09 12.23 -5.43
CA THR A 114 5.25 13.05 -5.84
C THR A 114 5.72 12.72 -7.25
N ILE A 115 6.09 11.46 -7.52
CA ILE A 115 6.75 11.08 -8.78
C ILE A 115 5.80 11.21 -9.96
N VAL A 116 4.61 10.59 -9.89
CA VAL A 116 3.64 10.60 -11.00
C VAL A 116 3.23 12.03 -11.38
N PRO A 117 2.88 12.93 -10.44
CA PRO A 117 2.61 14.33 -10.76
C PRO A 117 3.83 15.05 -11.35
N SER A 118 5.03 14.89 -10.77
CA SER A 118 6.25 15.54 -11.26
C SER A 118 6.58 15.16 -12.71
N LEU A 119 6.34 13.90 -13.09
CA LEU A 119 6.53 13.43 -14.46
C LEU A 119 5.54 14.08 -15.43
N SER A 120 4.29 14.21 -15.02
CA SER A 120 3.26 14.87 -15.82
C SER A 120 3.53 16.38 -15.96
N GLU A 121 3.86 17.06 -14.86
CA GLU A 121 4.03 18.52 -14.83
C GLU A 121 5.34 19.00 -15.44
N SER A 122 6.45 18.31 -15.18
CA SER A 122 7.77 18.75 -15.66
C SER A 122 8.16 18.15 -17.01
N LEU A 123 7.70 16.93 -17.32
CA LEU A 123 8.08 16.22 -18.55
C LEU A 123 6.91 15.96 -19.50
N GLY A 124 5.66 16.26 -19.11
CA GLY A 124 4.48 15.93 -19.91
C GLY A 124 4.24 14.42 -20.05
N ILE A 125 4.79 13.60 -19.14
CA ILE A 125 4.74 12.14 -19.23
C ILE A 125 3.68 11.60 -18.28
N GLU A 126 2.68 10.92 -18.85
CA GLU A 126 1.73 10.13 -18.08
C GLU A 126 2.19 8.68 -17.94
N LEU A 127 2.22 8.18 -16.70
CA LEU A 127 2.35 6.74 -16.46
C LEU A 127 1.00 6.07 -16.68
N LYS A 128 0.96 5.06 -17.54
CA LYS A 128 -0.25 4.27 -17.73
C LYS A 128 -0.56 3.46 -16.47
N LYS A 129 -1.83 3.12 -16.28
CA LYS A 129 -2.30 2.38 -15.11
C LYS A 129 -1.59 1.03 -14.96
N GLU A 130 -1.32 0.35 -16.08
CA GLU A 130 -0.62 -0.94 -16.11
C GLU A 130 0.85 -0.78 -15.68
N GLU A 131 1.53 0.28 -16.14
CA GLU A 131 2.91 0.59 -15.77
C GLU A 131 3.03 0.94 -14.28
N LEU A 132 2.04 1.69 -13.76
CA LEU A 132 1.96 2.05 -12.35
C LEU A 132 1.71 0.81 -11.47
N LEU A 133 0.81 -0.08 -11.86
CA LEU A 133 0.54 -1.32 -11.14
C LEU A 133 1.77 -2.24 -11.13
N GLU A 134 2.47 -2.38 -12.25
CA GLU A 134 3.71 -3.15 -12.32
C GLU A 134 4.82 -2.59 -11.42
N ILE A 135 4.91 -1.27 -11.26
CA ILE A 135 5.84 -0.64 -10.32
C ILE A 135 5.41 -0.93 -8.88
N ILE A 136 4.13 -0.73 -8.55
CA ILE A 136 3.56 -0.96 -7.22
C ILE A 136 3.75 -2.41 -6.77
N ASP A 137 3.49 -3.38 -7.65
CA ASP A 137 3.63 -4.81 -7.36
C ASP A 137 5.09 -5.22 -7.10
N ARG A 138 6.05 -4.42 -7.61
CA ARG A 138 7.49 -4.62 -7.40
C ARG A 138 8.06 -3.81 -6.24
N ILE A 139 7.30 -2.89 -5.61
CA ILE A 139 7.75 -2.17 -4.40
C ILE A 139 8.08 -3.13 -3.23
N PRO A 140 7.27 -4.16 -2.94
CA PRO A 140 7.55 -5.12 -1.86
C PRO A 140 8.83 -5.94 -2.06
N SER A 141 9.35 -6.05 -3.29
CA SER A 141 10.59 -6.79 -3.59
C SER A 141 11.86 -5.92 -3.46
N ILE A 142 11.73 -4.64 -3.12
CA ILE A 142 12.85 -3.73 -2.84
C ILE A 142 13.42 -4.06 -1.45
N ASN A 143 14.22 -5.13 -1.38
CA ASN A 143 14.83 -5.63 -0.14
C ASN A 143 16.26 -5.06 0.07
N LYS A 144 16.37 -3.75 0.32
CA LYS A 144 17.66 -3.06 0.57
C LYS A 144 17.76 -2.45 1.96
N GLN A 145 19.00 -2.31 2.43
CA GLN A 145 19.36 -2.01 3.82
C GLN A 145 19.10 -0.55 4.24
N SER A 146 18.95 0.40 3.31
CA SER A 146 18.72 1.83 3.63
C SER A 146 17.62 2.52 2.80
N GLU A 147 16.97 3.54 3.37
CA GLU A 147 15.89 4.33 2.73
C GLU A 147 16.30 4.97 1.40
N LYS A 148 17.54 5.49 1.33
CA LYS A 148 18.11 6.10 0.12
C LYS A 148 18.26 5.08 -1.01
N GLU A 149 18.71 3.87 -0.72
CA GLU A 149 18.86 2.82 -1.74
C GLU A 149 17.51 2.33 -2.26
N ARG A 150 16.51 2.26 -1.38
CA ARG A 150 15.14 1.90 -1.76
C ARG A 150 14.53 2.95 -2.69
N PHE A 151 14.72 4.23 -2.37
CA PHE A 151 14.31 5.35 -3.22
C PHE A 151 14.98 5.30 -4.61
N LEU A 152 16.30 5.13 -4.67
CA LEU A 152 17.01 5.07 -5.95
C LEU A 152 16.54 3.90 -6.83
N GLN A 153 16.17 2.79 -6.21
CA GLN A 153 15.62 1.63 -6.91
C GLN A 153 14.21 1.91 -7.45
N LEU A 154 13.36 2.60 -6.69
CA LEU A 154 12.06 3.09 -7.17
C LEU A 154 12.25 4.02 -8.39
N CYS A 155 13.16 4.99 -8.31
CA CYS A 155 13.46 5.87 -9.45
C CYS A 155 13.96 5.10 -10.66
N SER A 156 14.79 4.08 -10.46
CA SER A 156 15.26 3.21 -11.54
C SER A 156 14.12 2.43 -12.19
N MET A 157 13.15 1.95 -11.42
CA MET A 157 11.98 1.25 -11.94
C MET A 157 11.09 2.18 -12.75
N VAL A 158 10.83 3.38 -12.22
CA VAL A 158 10.08 4.43 -12.93
C VAL A 158 10.77 4.78 -14.24
N TYR A 159 12.07 5.09 -14.20
CA TYR A 159 12.85 5.41 -15.40
C TYR A 159 12.81 4.28 -16.43
N SER A 160 12.86 3.02 -16.01
CA SER A 160 12.76 1.89 -16.95
C SER A 160 11.46 1.86 -17.75
N LYS A 161 10.38 2.47 -17.23
CA LYS A 161 9.09 2.60 -17.92
C LYS A 161 9.02 3.80 -18.84
N ILE A 162 9.75 4.88 -18.52
CA ILE A 162 9.67 6.16 -19.24
C ILE A 162 10.94 6.48 -20.03
N SER A 163 11.93 5.59 -20.07
CA SER A 163 13.24 5.81 -20.71
C SER A 163 13.15 6.05 -22.21
N ASN A 164 12.06 5.61 -22.84
CA ASN A 164 11.72 5.87 -24.23
C ASN A 164 11.01 7.23 -24.45
N ARG A 165 10.65 7.94 -23.37
CA ARG A 165 9.83 9.16 -23.36
C ARG A 165 10.54 10.37 -22.76
N CYS A 166 11.60 10.18 -21.96
CA CYS A 166 12.43 11.27 -21.44
C CYS A 166 13.92 10.98 -21.60
N SER A 167 14.72 12.04 -21.66
CA SER A 167 16.17 11.88 -21.58
C SER A 167 16.61 11.53 -20.16
N ARG A 168 17.78 10.89 -20.06
CA ARG A 168 18.39 10.54 -18.76
C ARG A 168 18.70 11.78 -17.92
N GLU A 169 19.06 12.89 -18.55
CA GLU A 169 19.44 14.13 -17.86
C GLU A 169 18.21 14.85 -17.30
N ASP A 170 17.09 14.86 -18.03
CA ASP A 170 15.83 15.45 -17.56
C ASP A 170 15.30 14.68 -16.35
N PHE A 171 15.31 13.34 -16.41
CA PHE A 171 14.91 12.50 -15.29
C PHE A 171 15.86 12.65 -14.09
N LYS A 172 17.17 12.74 -14.31
CA LYS A 172 18.13 13.02 -13.23
C LYS A 172 17.89 14.39 -12.59
N GLY A 173 17.46 15.38 -13.37
CA GLY A 173 17.04 16.69 -12.86
C GLY A 173 15.93 16.56 -11.82
N LEU A 174 14.88 15.81 -12.15
CA LEU A 174 13.79 15.49 -11.22
C LEU A 174 14.24 14.67 -10.00
N VAL A 175 15.08 13.66 -10.21
CA VAL A 175 15.59 12.86 -9.08
C VAL A 175 16.41 13.72 -8.11
N LYS A 176 17.16 14.72 -8.61
CA LYS A 176 17.87 15.69 -7.76
C LYS A 176 16.90 16.58 -7.00
N THR A 177 15.81 17.05 -7.60
CA THR A 177 14.81 17.86 -6.87
C THR A 177 14.15 17.07 -5.74
N TRP A 178 13.99 15.75 -5.90
CA TRP A 178 13.48 14.84 -4.87
C TRP A 178 14.52 14.47 -3.77
N LEU A 179 15.82 14.42 -4.10
CA LEU A 179 16.91 14.04 -3.18
C LEU A 179 17.52 15.22 -2.41
N THR A 180 17.38 16.43 -2.94
CA THR A 180 17.91 17.63 -2.29
C THR A 180 16.99 17.94 -1.11
N PRO A 181 17.51 18.08 0.12
CA PRO A 181 16.75 18.62 1.23
C PRO A 181 16.61 20.13 1.01
N ALA A 182 15.88 20.53 -0.03
CA ALA A 182 15.15 21.78 0.04
C ALA A 182 14.24 21.66 1.27
N ARG A 183 14.24 22.67 2.16
CA ARG A 183 13.34 22.82 3.33
C ARG A 183 12.17 21.85 3.21
N LYS A 184 12.09 20.84 4.11
CA LYS A 184 11.03 19.82 4.14
C LYS A 184 9.79 20.38 3.45
N PRO A 185 9.38 19.90 2.26
CA PRO A 185 8.05 20.24 1.79
C PRO A 185 7.14 19.81 2.92
N ALA A 186 6.39 20.77 3.43
CA ALA A 186 5.47 20.53 4.51
C ALA A 186 4.66 19.29 4.07
N SER A 187 4.46 18.31 4.94
CA SER A 187 3.69 17.09 4.62
C SER A 187 2.45 17.46 3.80
N LEU A 188 1.96 16.59 2.91
CA LEU A 188 0.72 16.87 2.15
C LEU A 188 -0.44 17.35 3.05
N HIS A 189 -0.41 16.89 4.31
CA HIS A 189 -1.20 17.39 5.41
C HIS A 189 -0.91 18.86 5.77
N GLU A 190 0.34 19.26 6.03
CA GLU A 190 0.71 20.66 6.27
C GLU A 190 0.40 21.60 5.11
N HIS A 191 0.55 21.19 3.84
CA HIS A 191 0.13 22.06 2.72
C HIS A 191 -1.38 22.27 2.69
N ARG A 192 -2.15 21.20 2.94
CA ARG A 192 -3.60 21.28 3.07
C ARG A 192 -4.03 22.14 4.26
N GLU A 193 -3.39 21.99 5.42
CA GLU A 193 -3.69 22.75 6.63
C GLU A 193 -3.27 24.22 6.51
N SER A 194 -2.14 24.51 5.86
CA SER A 194 -1.70 25.87 5.56
C SER A 194 -2.69 26.57 4.63
N PHE A 195 -3.08 25.90 3.53
CA PHE A 195 -4.09 26.41 2.62
C PHE A 195 -5.44 26.59 3.31
N ARG A 196 -5.86 25.63 4.16
CA ARG A 196 -7.08 25.71 4.96
C ARG A 196 -7.07 26.95 5.84
N THR A 197 -5.99 27.16 6.59
CA THR A 197 -5.83 28.30 7.50
C THR A 197 -5.90 29.62 6.73
N HIS A 198 -5.25 29.68 5.57
CA HIS A 198 -5.29 30.84 4.69
C HIS A 198 -6.70 31.11 4.14
N LEU A 199 -7.38 30.07 3.67
CA LEU A 199 -8.76 30.15 3.18
C LEU A 199 -9.70 30.63 4.28
N GLU A 200 -9.69 29.99 5.45
CA GLU A 200 -10.54 30.34 6.59
C GLU A 200 -10.33 31.79 7.02
N ARG A 201 -9.08 32.26 7.06
CA ARG A 201 -8.76 33.67 7.37
C ARG A 201 -9.46 34.65 6.43
N ILE A 202 -9.68 34.27 5.17
CA ILE A 202 -10.31 35.13 4.17
C ILE A 202 -11.82 34.97 4.16
N VAL A 203 -12.34 33.75 4.12
CA VAL A 203 -13.75 33.50 3.78
C VAL A 203 -14.64 33.23 5.00
N LEU A 204 -14.07 32.80 6.13
CA LEU A 204 -14.85 32.22 7.23
C LEU A 204 -15.84 33.23 7.80
N LYS A 205 -15.39 34.42 8.18
CA LYS A 205 -16.24 35.43 8.81
C LYS A 205 -17.47 35.76 7.97
N ASP A 206 -17.27 36.03 6.68
CA ASP A 206 -18.35 36.35 5.74
C ASP A 206 -19.34 35.19 5.61
N LEU A 207 -18.85 33.95 5.59
CA LEU A 207 -19.71 32.77 5.58
C LEU A 207 -20.46 32.61 6.90
N GLU A 208 -19.81 32.78 8.04
CA GLU A 208 -20.47 32.72 9.36
C GLU A 208 -21.60 33.74 9.47
N ASP A 209 -21.39 34.96 8.98
CA ASP A 209 -22.40 36.02 8.94
C ASP A 209 -23.58 35.69 8.00
N ALA A 210 -23.33 34.95 6.91
CA ALA A 210 -24.33 34.65 5.88
C ALA A 210 -25.13 33.35 6.11
N ILE A 211 -24.46 32.27 6.54
CA ILE A 211 -25.05 30.93 6.64
C ILE A 211 -24.92 30.30 8.03
N GLY A 212 -24.20 30.94 8.96
CA GLY A 212 -24.01 30.47 10.33
C GLY A 212 -22.79 29.56 10.50
N SER A 213 -22.18 29.63 11.68
CA SER A 213 -20.85 29.07 11.97
C SER A 213 -20.70 27.56 11.74
N SER A 214 -21.70 26.77 12.10
CA SER A 214 -21.69 25.31 11.87
C SER A 214 -21.72 24.96 10.38
N LEU A 215 -22.53 25.67 9.59
CA LEU A 215 -22.68 25.40 8.16
C LEU A 215 -21.47 25.91 7.37
N SER A 216 -20.88 27.02 7.78
CA SER A 216 -19.64 27.56 7.19
C SER A 216 -18.49 26.57 7.30
N ARG A 217 -18.24 26.03 8.49
CA ARG A 217 -17.16 25.04 8.71
C ARG A 217 -17.38 23.76 7.92
N ALA A 218 -18.60 23.20 7.99
CA ALA A 218 -18.95 21.98 7.26
C ALA A 218 -18.83 22.14 5.73
N LEU A 219 -19.16 23.32 5.20
CA LEU A 219 -18.97 23.61 3.78
C LEU A 219 -17.49 23.65 3.39
N ILE A 220 -16.66 24.31 4.19
CA ILE A 220 -15.20 24.38 3.94
C ILE A 220 -14.60 22.98 4.01
N ASP A 221 -14.92 22.20 5.05
CA ASP A 221 -14.44 20.81 5.20
C ASP A 221 -14.79 19.97 3.97
N LYS A 222 -16.05 20.00 3.55
CA LYS A 222 -16.52 19.26 2.38
C LYS A 222 -15.78 19.66 1.10
N VAL A 223 -15.62 20.96 0.84
CA VAL A 223 -14.91 21.44 -0.35
C VAL A 223 -13.44 21.03 -0.31
N MET A 224 -12.82 21.07 0.87
CA MET A 224 -11.41 20.69 1.07
C MET A 224 -11.19 19.17 0.96
N GLU A 225 -12.15 18.34 1.33
CA GLU A 225 -12.10 16.87 1.23
C GLU A 225 -12.32 16.36 -0.20
N GLU A 226 -13.10 17.07 -1.01
CA GLU A 226 -13.36 16.71 -2.41
C GLU A 226 -12.17 17.00 -3.35
N LEU A 227 -11.14 17.71 -2.87
CA LEU A 227 -9.98 18.13 -3.65
C LEU A 227 -8.72 17.38 -3.24
N HIS A 228 -7.96 16.90 -4.22
CA HIS A 228 -6.70 16.20 -3.98
C HIS A 228 -5.67 17.13 -3.31
N PRO A 229 -4.89 16.69 -2.31
CA PRO A 229 -3.97 17.58 -1.55
C PRO A 229 -2.97 18.38 -2.40
N MET A 230 -2.47 17.79 -3.50
CA MET A 230 -1.58 18.50 -4.44
C MET A 230 -2.24 19.67 -5.17
N PHE A 231 -3.58 19.70 -5.23
CA PHE A 231 -4.33 20.81 -5.83
C PHE A 231 -4.03 22.14 -5.15
N PHE A 232 -3.81 22.13 -3.84
CA PHE A 232 -3.59 23.34 -3.03
C PHE A 232 -2.23 24.01 -3.26
N GLN A 233 -1.34 23.39 -4.05
CA GLN A 233 -0.06 23.97 -4.43
C GLN A 233 -0.15 24.81 -5.71
N LYS A 234 -1.25 24.70 -6.46
CA LYS A 234 -1.43 25.45 -7.71
C LYS A 234 -1.72 26.92 -7.44
N PRO A 235 -1.15 27.86 -8.22
CA PRO A 235 -1.41 29.29 -8.02
C PRO A 235 -2.90 29.66 -8.21
N GLU A 236 -3.65 28.88 -8.99
CA GLU A 236 -5.08 29.08 -9.21
C GLU A 236 -5.98 28.35 -8.18
N ALA A 237 -5.40 27.64 -7.21
CA ALA A 237 -6.16 26.80 -6.28
C ALA A 237 -7.18 27.60 -5.47
N PHE A 238 -6.75 28.76 -4.95
CA PHE A 238 -7.63 29.66 -4.19
C PHE A 238 -8.85 30.07 -5.00
N GLU A 239 -8.63 30.41 -6.27
CA GLU A 239 -9.66 30.91 -7.16
C GLU A 239 -10.75 29.89 -7.49
N ILE A 240 -10.34 28.64 -7.64
CA ILE A 240 -11.25 27.54 -7.90
C ILE A 240 -12.03 27.18 -6.63
N VAL A 241 -11.37 27.20 -5.45
CA VAL A 241 -12.01 26.90 -4.17
C VAL A 241 -13.09 27.93 -3.83
N ILE A 242 -12.81 29.22 -3.97
CA ILE A 242 -13.83 30.26 -3.68
C ILE A 242 -15.03 30.15 -4.62
N LYS A 243 -14.80 29.86 -5.92
CA LYS A 243 -15.89 29.63 -6.88
C LYS A 243 -16.73 28.42 -6.48
N ARG A 244 -16.12 27.34 -6.00
CA ARG A 244 -16.82 26.14 -5.54
C ARG A 244 -17.65 26.40 -4.28
N ILE A 245 -17.14 27.24 -3.37
CA ILE A 245 -17.88 27.71 -2.19
C ILE A 245 -19.09 28.56 -2.61
N ILE A 246 -18.90 29.57 -3.47
CA ILE A 246 -19.98 30.45 -3.94
C ILE A 246 -21.07 29.67 -4.69
N ASN A 247 -20.67 28.71 -5.53
CA ASN A 247 -21.60 27.88 -6.30
C ASN A 247 -22.18 26.72 -5.49
N SER A 248 -21.85 26.59 -4.20
CA SER A 248 -22.40 25.54 -3.37
C SER A 248 -23.91 25.75 -3.16
N GLY A 249 -24.66 24.65 -3.17
CA GLY A 249 -26.12 24.72 -3.04
C GLY A 249 -26.60 25.40 -1.75
N ILE A 250 -25.78 25.43 -0.69
CA ILE A 250 -26.14 26.09 0.56
C ILE A 250 -25.97 27.61 0.47
N VAL A 251 -24.88 28.08 -0.12
CA VAL A 251 -24.65 29.52 -0.36
C VAL A 251 -25.69 30.05 -1.36
N GLN A 252 -25.89 29.34 -2.47
CA GLN A 252 -26.88 29.69 -3.50
C GLN A 252 -28.31 29.84 -2.93
N LYS A 253 -28.68 29.04 -1.93
CA LYS A 253 -30.03 29.09 -1.31
C LYS A 253 -30.16 30.14 -0.22
N LYS A 254 -29.06 30.56 0.42
CA LYS A 254 -29.09 31.38 1.63
C LYS A 254 -28.62 32.82 1.40
N THR A 255 -28.02 33.12 0.26
CA THR A 255 -27.47 34.45 -0.03
C THR A 255 -28.00 35.00 -1.36
N SER A 256 -27.96 36.33 -1.52
CA SER A 256 -28.35 36.98 -2.77
C SER A 256 -27.23 36.95 -3.82
N ASN A 257 -27.57 37.08 -5.11
CA ASN A 257 -26.59 37.20 -6.20
C ASN A 257 -25.65 38.41 -6.01
N GLN A 258 -26.15 39.50 -5.42
CA GLN A 258 -25.35 40.67 -5.11
C GLN A 258 -24.31 40.35 -4.02
N TRP A 259 -24.73 39.65 -2.97
CA TRP A 259 -23.83 39.19 -1.92
C TRP A 259 -22.74 38.28 -2.49
N GLN A 260 -23.10 37.30 -3.32
CA GLN A 260 -22.16 36.33 -3.90
C GLN A 260 -21.06 37.02 -4.72
N ARG A 261 -21.43 37.96 -5.59
CA ARG A 261 -20.46 38.73 -6.40
C ARG A 261 -19.56 39.60 -5.53
N SER A 262 -20.16 40.25 -4.53
CA SER A 262 -19.42 41.12 -3.61
C SER A 262 -18.45 40.32 -2.73
N ALA A 263 -18.87 39.15 -2.24
CA ALA A 263 -18.04 38.25 -1.46
C ALA A 263 -16.88 37.72 -2.30
N GLU A 264 -17.15 37.23 -3.51
CA GLU A 264 -16.11 36.73 -4.41
C GLU A 264 -15.03 37.79 -4.71
N GLU A 265 -15.42 39.01 -5.07
CA GLU A 265 -14.45 40.09 -5.34
C GLU A 265 -13.67 40.48 -4.07
N SER A 266 -14.36 40.54 -2.92
CA SER A 266 -13.73 40.85 -1.64
C SER A 266 -12.70 39.78 -1.23
N TRP A 267 -12.99 38.51 -1.46
CA TRP A 267 -12.09 37.40 -1.15
C TRP A 267 -10.87 37.40 -2.06
N ARG A 268 -11.06 37.65 -3.37
CA ARG A 268 -9.96 37.84 -4.34
C ARG A 268 -9.04 38.97 -3.90
N GLN A 269 -9.60 40.09 -3.48
CA GLN A 269 -8.82 41.25 -3.07
C GLN A 269 -8.06 40.99 -1.76
N ARG A 270 -8.68 40.34 -0.77
CA ARG A 270 -8.01 39.93 0.47
C ARG A 270 -6.85 38.96 0.20
N HIS A 271 -7.06 37.97 -0.68
CA HIS A 271 -6.02 37.04 -1.11
C HIS A 271 -4.82 37.77 -1.72
N ARG A 272 -5.07 38.64 -2.71
CA ARG A 272 -4.02 39.45 -3.35
C ARG A 272 -3.25 40.30 -2.35
N ASN A 273 -3.95 40.95 -1.41
CA ASN A 273 -3.31 41.79 -0.40
C ASN A 273 -2.40 41.01 0.55
N ILE A 274 -2.80 39.78 0.92
CA ILE A 274 -1.98 38.91 1.78
C ILE A 274 -0.72 38.47 1.03
N LEU A 275 -0.84 38.02 -0.22
CA LEU A 275 0.32 37.64 -1.04
C LEU A 275 1.32 38.80 -1.20
N LEU A 276 0.83 40.01 -1.47
CA LEU A 276 1.66 41.22 -1.59
C LEU A 276 2.34 41.62 -0.27
N ALA A 277 1.74 41.30 0.88
CA ALA A 277 2.33 41.58 2.19
C ALA A 277 3.42 40.57 2.56
N GLU A 278 3.25 39.31 2.16
CA GLU A 278 4.23 38.23 2.35
C GLU A 278 5.47 38.45 1.47
N ASP A 279 5.30 38.90 0.22
CA ASP A 279 6.42 39.25 -0.69
C ASP A 279 7.27 40.44 -0.20
N LYS A 280 6.68 41.36 0.57
CA LYS A 280 7.40 42.51 1.14
C LYS A 280 8.14 42.18 2.45
N SER A 281 7.85 41.02 3.03
CA SER A 281 8.39 40.58 4.32
C SER A 281 9.48 39.50 4.17
N ALA A 282 9.76 39.08 2.93
CA ALA A 282 10.79 38.11 2.54
C ALA A 282 12.04 38.81 1.99
#